data_AF-A0A8B7YSA2-F1
#
_entry.id   AF-A0A8B7YSA2-F1
#
_cell.length_a   1.000
_cell.length_b   1.000
_cell.length_c   1.000
_cell.angle_alpha   90.00
_cell.angle_beta   90.00
_cell.angle_gamma   90.00
#
_symmetry.space_group_name_H-M   'P 1'
#
loop_
_entity.id
_entity.type
_entity.pdbx_description
1 polymer ?
#
loop_
_entity_poly.entity_id
_entity_poly.type
_entity_poly.pdbx_seq_one_letter_code
_entity_poly.pdbx_strand_id
1 'polypeptide(L)'
;MASVQQLEQMLARRAKMKLEDIHILETYEYEGVTLALDTLKSTMDDLKTFEIREDDVFIVTFPKAGTTWMQEIMSAVLHDGDIEKLNQLHTMMRVPFLEMTHGAIVHDNIPRTHKRLEKMPRGSPRHIKSHLPGQLLPPQVWEKKVKIVYVIRNPKDVVVSFFHHISWTLPADRPFLFDDFFDTFINGTNPYGKWWEHYLYFWERRNEDNILFLRFEDAKKGRLAVGSRSCLTLKARPWILFARRNWREQGFRSNEGPIITLEEWEF
;
A
#
# COMPACT_ATOMS: atom_id res chain seq x y z
N MET A 1 -13.53 11.10 -15.44
CA MET A 1 -13.73 9.66 -15.22
C MET A 1 -13.47 8.94 -16.53
N ALA A 2 -13.02 7.68 -16.52
CA ALA A 2 -13.09 6.86 -17.72
C ALA A 2 -14.57 6.52 -17.99
N SER A 3 -15.02 6.58 -19.24
CA SER A 3 -16.39 6.22 -19.59
C SER A 3 -16.60 4.70 -19.49
N VAL A 4 -17.85 4.25 -19.34
CA VAL A 4 -18.20 2.82 -19.38
C VAL A 4 -17.65 2.17 -20.65
N GLN A 5 -17.74 2.88 -21.79
CA GLN A 5 -17.21 2.48 -23.08
C GLN A 5 -15.67 2.30 -23.09
N GLN A 6 -14.92 3.09 -22.30
CA GLN A 6 -13.48 2.90 -22.11
C GLN A 6 -13.18 1.67 -21.25
N LEU A 7 -13.98 1.41 -20.20
CA LEU A 7 -13.84 0.20 -19.38
C LEU A 7 -14.16 -1.08 -20.18
N GLU A 8 -15.20 -1.06 -21.00
CA GLU A 8 -15.54 -2.15 -21.91
C GLU A 8 -14.44 -2.40 -22.94
N GLN A 9 -13.85 -1.35 -23.52
CA GLN A 9 -12.69 -1.46 -24.41
C GLN A 9 -11.44 -2.02 -23.69
N MET A 10 -11.21 -1.65 -22.42
CA MET A 10 -10.14 -2.23 -21.60
C MET A 10 -10.36 -3.71 -21.33
N LEU A 11 -11.57 -4.13 -20.97
CA LEU A 11 -11.91 -5.54 -20.76
C LEU A 11 -11.81 -6.37 -22.05
N ALA A 12 -12.33 -5.84 -23.16
CA ALA A 12 -12.25 -6.48 -24.48
C ALA A 12 -10.81 -6.53 -25.05
N ARG A 13 -9.90 -5.66 -24.57
CA ARG A 13 -8.46 -5.74 -24.86
C ARG A 13 -7.72 -6.70 -23.93
N ARG A 14 -8.05 -6.74 -22.64
CA ARG A 14 -7.50 -7.75 -21.71
C ARG A 14 -7.82 -9.18 -22.15
N ALA A 15 -9.00 -9.40 -22.74
CA ALA A 15 -9.39 -10.66 -23.37
C ALA A 15 -8.65 -10.99 -24.70
N LYS A 16 -7.82 -10.07 -25.22
CA LYS A 16 -7.05 -10.20 -26.46
C LYS A 16 -5.52 -10.09 -26.26
N MET A 17 -5.07 -9.73 -25.06
CA MET A 17 -3.65 -9.79 -24.69
C MET A 17 -3.17 -11.23 -24.78
N LYS A 18 -1.98 -11.42 -25.32
CA LYS A 18 -1.34 -12.73 -25.38
C LYS A 18 -0.51 -12.98 -24.12
N LEU A 19 -0.15 -14.24 -23.94
CA LEU A 19 0.72 -14.72 -22.86
C LEU A 19 2.02 -13.94 -22.73
N GLU A 20 2.64 -13.68 -23.88
CA GLU A 20 3.92 -13.01 -24.08
C GLU A 20 3.88 -11.51 -23.76
N ASP A 21 2.69 -10.92 -23.63
CA ASP A 21 2.51 -9.53 -23.19
C ASP A 21 2.45 -9.41 -21.65
N ILE A 22 2.27 -10.52 -20.91
CA ILE A 22 1.97 -10.51 -19.45
C ILE A 22 3.26 -10.61 -18.63
N HIS A 23 4.00 -9.50 -18.60
CA HIS A 23 5.30 -9.35 -17.92
C HIS A 23 5.28 -9.37 -16.37
N ILE A 24 4.21 -9.87 -15.74
CA ILE A 24 4.00 -9.78 -14.27
C ILE A 24 4.93 -10.73 -13.48
N LEU A 25 5.46 -11.77 -14.12
CA LEU A 25 6.53 -12.63 -13.59
C LEU A 25 7.92 -12.23 -14.09
N GLU A 26 8.03 -11.33 -15.05
CA GLU A 26 9.33 -10.88 -15.51
C GLU A 26 9.89 -9.88 -14.52
N THR A 27 11.00 -10.25 -13.91
CA THR A 27 11.67 -9.48 -12.88
C THR A 27 13.07 -9.09 -13.29
N TYR A 28 13.55 -7.97 -12.78
CA TYR A 28 14.93 -7.52 -12.94
C TYR A 28 15.49 -7.09 -11.57
N GLU A 29 16.82 -7.06 -11.46
CA GLU A 29 17.49 -6.55 -10.27
C GLU A 29 17.69 -5.02 -10.38
N TYR A 30 17.39 -4.30 -9.31
CA TYR A 30 17.70 -2.89 -9.13
C TYR A 30 18.30 -2.68 -7.73
N GLU A 31 19.59 -2.36 -7.69
CA GLU A 31 20.31 -2.03 -6.44
C GLU A 31 20.15 -3.11 -5.36
N GLY A 32 20.29 -4.38 -5.74
CA GLY A 32 20.17 -5.53 -4.86
C GLY A 32 18.73 -5.99 -4.55
N VAL A 33 17.71 -5.36 -5.15
CA VAL A 33 16.30 -5.72 -4.96
C VAL A 33 15.69 -6.21 -6.26
N THR A 34 14.97 -7.33 -6.22
CA THR A 34 14.17 -7.82 -7.36
C THR A 34 12.88 -6.99 -7.52
N LEU A 35 12.64 -6.43 -8.71
CA LEU A 35 11.44 -5.67 -9.07
C LEU A 35 10.76 -6.28 -10.30
N ALA A 36 9.44 -6.12 -10.45
CA ALA A 36 8.69 -6.55 -11.64
C ALA A 36 8.76 -5.50 -12.77
N LEU A 37 8.54 -5.92 -14.02
CA LEU A 37 8.51 -5.00 -15.17
C LEU A 37 7.30 -4.02 -15.19
N ASP A 38 6.32 -4.18 -14.28
CA ASP A 38 5.31 -3.14 -14.02
C ASP A 38 5.90 -1.88 -13.34
N THR A 39 7.14 -1.99 -12.86
CA THR A 39 7.97 -0.96 -12.25
C THR A 39 9.21 -0.79 -13.12
N LEU A 40 9.17 0.07 -14.14
CA LEU A 40 10.31 0.20 -15.06
C LEU A 40 11.57 0.75 -14.37
N LYS A 41 12.75 0.30 -14.81
CA LYS A 41 14.05 0.87 -14.38
C LYS A 41 14.09 2.40 -14.50
N SER A 42 13.59 2.95 -15.61
CA SER A 42 13.53 4.42 -15.80
C SER A 42 12.47 5.10 -14.92
N THR A 43 11.46 4.38 -14.40
CA THR A 43 10.59 4.89 -13.33
C THR A 43 11.39 4.99 -12.03
N MET A 44 12.18 3.97 -11.68
CA MET A 44 13.05 4.02 -10.49
C MET A 44 14.11 5.14 -10.59
N ASP A 45 14.70 5.33 -11.76
CA ASP A 45 15.67 6.42 -12.00
C ASP A 45 15.02 7.81 -11.92
N ASP A 46 13.78 7.98 -12.43
CA ASP A 46 12.97 9.19 -12.21
C ASP A 46 12.68 9.43 -10.71
N LEU A 47 12.41 8.37 -9.93
CA LEU A 47 12.06 8.48 -8.51
C LEU A 47 13.21 9.00 -7.64
N LYS A 48 14.47 8.88 -8.07
CA LYS A 48 15.63 9.46 -7.36
C LYS A 48 15.61 10.98 -7.30
N THR A 49 14.96 11.65 -8.25
CA THR A 49 14.85 13.12 -8.30
C THR A 49 13.41 13.64 -8.16
N PHE A 50 12.46 12.74 -7.89
CA PHE A 50 11.04 13.07 -7.73
C PHE A 50 10.82 14.03 -6.55
N GLU A 51 10.14 15.15 -6.81
CA GLU A 51 9.79 16.15 -5.79
C GLU A 51 8.77 15.57 -4.81
N ILE A 52 9.23 15.27 -3.60
CA ILE A 52 8.40 14.97 -2.43
C ILE A 52 7.97 16.31 -1.80
N ARG A 53 6.70 16.40 -1.40
CA ARG A 53 6.19 17.55 -0.65
C ARG A 53 6.23 17.25 0.83
N GLU A 54 6.41 18.28 1.66
CA GLU A 54 6.45 18.13 3.12
C GLU A 54 5.12 17.60 3.69
N ASP A 55 4.01 17.86 2.99
CA ASP A 55 2.66 17.39 3.31
C ASP A 55 2.29 16.03 2.68
N ASP A 56 3.21 15.34 2.00
CA ASP A 56 2.91 14.00 1.45
C ASP A 56 2.69 12.97 2.58
N VAL A 57 1.74 12.05 2.36
CA VAL A 57 1.46 10.93 3.27
C VAL A 57 1.62 9.62 2.51
N PHE A 58 2.54 8.78 2.96
CA PHE A 58 2.87 7.50 2.34
C PHE A 58 2.20 6.33 3.07
N ILE A 59 1.57 5.42 2.33
CA ILE A 59 1.25 4.06 2.78
C ILE A 59 2.30 3.13 2.17
N VAL A 60 3.20 2.61 3.01
CA VAL A 60 4.22 1.65 2.59
C VAL A 60 3.90 0.28 3.16
N THR A 61 3.93 -0.75 2.32
CA THR A 61 3.58 -2.11 2.71
C THR A 61 4.32 -3.08 1.82
N PHE A 62 4.75 -4.22 2.34
CA PHE A 62 5.05 -5.35 1.45
C PHE A 62 3.76 -5.76 0.71
N PRO A 63 3.81 -6.23 -0.55
CA PRO A 63 2.64 -6.72 -1.26
C PRO A 63 1.74 -7.61 -0.39
N LYS A 64 0.43 -7.35 -0.45
CA LYS A 64 -0.61 -8.10 0.28
C LYS A 64 -0.59 -8.00 1.82
N ALA A 65 0.22 -7.13 2.41
CA ALA A 65 0.19 -6.85 3.85
C ALA A 65 -1.01 -6.00 4.34
N GLY A 66 -1.97 -5.66 3.45
CA GLY A 66 -3.22 -4.96 3.83
C GLY A 66 -3.45 -3.62 3.14
N THR A 67 -2.67 -3.28 2.11
CA THR A 67 -2.58 -1.93 1.51
C THR A 67 -3.89 -1.37 1.00
N THR A 68 -4.75 -2.17 0.33
CA THR A 68 -6.08 -1.71 -0.12
C THR A 68 -6.92 -1.24 1.04
N TRP A 69 -6.82 -1.90 2.19
CA TRP A 69 -7.61 -1.54 3.34
C TRP A 69 -7.06 -0.31 4.07
N MET A 70 -5.74 -0.20 4.16
CA MET A 70 -5.10 1.02 4.70
C MET A 70 -5.39 2.26 3.83
N GLN A 71 -5.43 2.10 2.49
CA GLN A 71 -5.81 3.17 1.58
C GLN A 71 -7.21 3.71 1.90
N GLU A 72 -8.20 2.84 2.12
CA GLU A 72 -9.56 3.28 2.47
C GLU A 72 -9.66 3.87 3.88
N ILE A 73 -8.99 3.27 4.88
CA ILE A 73 -8.96 3.79 6.25
C ILE A 73 -8.36 5.20 6.28
N MET A 74 -7.16 5.36 5.70
CA MET A 74 -6.47 6.65 5.68
C MET A 74 -7.19 7.68 4.79
N SER A 75 -7.79 7.27 3.67
CA SER A 75 -8.68 8.15 2.90
C SER A 75 -9.86 8.65 3.74
N ALA A 76 -10.50 7.79 4.53
CA ALA A 76 -11.61 8.19 5.40
C ALA A 76 -11.14 9.13 6.52
N VAL A 77 -9.97 8.89 7.12
CA VAL A 77 -9.37 9.79 8.12
C VAL A 77 -9.09 11.17 7.52
N LEU A 78 -8.42 11.23 6.36
CA LEU A 78 -8.06 12.47 5.65
C LEU A 78 -9.27 13.24 5.07
N HIS A 79 -10.48 12.69 5.15
CA HIS A 79 -11.70 13.26 4.59
C HIS A 79 -12.83 13.31 5.63
N ASP A 80 -12.53 13.29 6.93
CA ASP A 80 -13.50 13.35 8.05
C ASP A 80 -14.63 12.30 7.98
N GLY A 81 -14.40 11.18 7.30
CA GLY A 81 -15.40 10.14 7.05
C GLY A 81 -16.42 10.46 5.95
N ASP A 82 -16.17 11.45 5.09
CA ASP A 82 -17.00 11.78 3.93
C ASP A 82 -16.93 10.69 2.83
N ILE A 83 -17.74 9.65 3.01
CA ILE A 83 -17.85 8.51 2.10
C ILE A 83 -18.36 8.93 0.72
N GLU A 84 -19.19 9.97 0.61
CA GLU A 84 -19.70 10.45 -0.68
C GLU A 84 -18.55 11.01 -1.53
N LYS A 85 -17.70 11.85 -0.94
CA LYS A 85 -16.48 12.38 -1.59
C LYS A 85 -15.48 11.27 -1.92
N LEU A 86 -15.31 10.26 -1.06
CA LEU A 86 -14.44 9.11 -1.38
C LEU A 86 -14.95 8.29 -2.57
N ASN A 87 -16.27 8.12 -2.72
CA ASN A 87 -16.86 7.34 -3.79
C ASN A 87 -16.81 8.04 -5.17
N GLN A 88 -16.51 9.34 -5.23
CA GLN A 88 -16.34 10.08 -6.50
C GLN A 88 -15.12 9.60 -7.31
N LEU A 89 -14.13 8.97 -6.65
CA LEU A 89 -12.89 8.53 -7.27
C LEU A 89 -12.48 7.13 -6.81
N HIS A 90 -12.13 6.28 -7.78
CA HIS A 90 -11.55 4.96 -7.52
C HIS A 90 -10.26 5.07 -6.67
N THR A 91 -10.00 4.08 -5.80
CA THR A 91 -8.88 4.08 -4.84
C THR A 91 -7.53 4.39 -5.49
N MET A 92 -7.22 3.82 -6.67
CA MET A 92 -5.96 4.09 -7.40
C MET A 92 -5.81 5.52 -7.94
N MET A 93 -6.87 6.33 -7.90
CA MET A 93 -6.86 7.75 -8.21
C MET A 93 -6.74 8.60 -6.94
N ARG A 94 -7.38 8.18 -5.84
CA ARG A 94 -7.27 8.81 -4.51
C ARG A 94 -5.91 8.58 -3.85
N VAL A 95 -5.35 7.39 -4.00
CA VAL A 95 -4.04 6.98 -3.49
C VAL A 95 -3.22 6.39 -4.65
N PRO A 96 -2.48 7.23 -5.40
CA PRO A 96 -1.68 6.76 -6.52
C PRO A 96 -0.54 5.84 -6.05
N PHE A 97 -0.32 4.75 -6.78
CA PHE A 97 0.76 3.80 -6.51
C PHE A 97 2.04 4.28 -7.20
N LEU A 98 2.98 4.83 -6.41
CA LEU A 98 4.10 5.68 -6.86
C LEU A 98 4.89 5.10 -8.03
N GLU A 99 5.43 3.91 -7.83
CA GLU A 99 6.32 3.21 -8.77
C GLU A 99 5.58 2.51 -9.92
N MET A 100 4.24 2.47 -9.87
CA MET A 100 3.44 1.76 -10.86
C MET A 100 3.54 2.45 -12.22
N THR A 101 4.17 1.77 -13.16
CA THR A 101 4.25 2.18 -14.56
C THR A 101 2.96 1.75 -15.26
N HIS A 102 1.91 2.56 -15.10
CA HIS A 102 0.78 2.53 -16.03
C HIS A 102 1.34 2.66 -17.45
N GLY A 103 1.28 1.58 -18.23
CA GLY A 103 1.82 1.57 -19.60
C GLY A 103 2.51 0.28 -20.02
N ALA A 104 3.04 -0.54 -19.10
CA ALA A 104 3.82 -1.73 -19.48
C ALA A 104 3.04 -2.74 -20.36
N ILE A 105 1.69 -2.75 -20.31
CA ILE A 105 0.86 -3.63 -21.16
C ILE A 105 -0.48 -3.01 -21.59
N VAL A 106 -0.75 -1.72 -21.32
CA VAL A 106 -2.09 -1.15 -21.59
C VAL A 106 -2.06 -0.07 -22.65
N HIS A 107 -1.37 1.06 -22.46
CA HIS A 107 -1.25 2.13 -23.46
C HIS A 107 -0.01 3.01 -23.24
N ASP A 108 0.75 3.29 -24.31
CA ASP A 108 1.84 4.30 -24.35
C ASP A 108 1.36 5.71 -23.96
N ASN A 109 0.06 5.96 -24.11
CA ASN A 109 -0.58 7.26 -23.87
C ASN A 109 -1.00 7.51 -22.41
N ILE A 110 -0.77 6.57 -21.48
CA ILE A 110 -1.07 6.79 -20.06
C ILE A 110 0.22 7.24 -19.34
N PRO A 111 0.27 8.44 -18.74
CA PRO A 111 1.43 8.86 -17.96
C PRO A 111 1.70 7.93 -16.77
N ARG A 112 2.98 7.64 -16.54
CA ARG A 112 3.48 6.95 -15.35
C ARG A 112 3.00 7.65 -14.07
N THR A 113 2.86 6.90 -12.97
CA THR A 113 2.13 7.41 -11.80
C THR A 113 2.83 8.59 -11.11
N HIS A 114 4.16 8.60 -11.03
CA HIS A 114 4.93 9.77 -10.57
C HIS A 114 4.76 10.99 -11.49
N LYS A 115 4.77 10.82 -12.82
CA LYS A 115 4.48 11.90 -13.78
C LYS A 115 3.05 12.45 -13.69
N ARG A 116 2.12 11.67 -13.11
CA ARG A 116 0.78 12.14 -12.73
C ARG A 116 0.80 12.89 -11.39
N LEU A 117 1.55 12.41 -10.40
CA LEU A 117 1.74 13.06 -9.09
C LEU A 117 2.47 14.41 -9.17
N GLU A 118 3.38 14.59 -10.13
CA GLU A 118 4.01 15.88 -10.47
C GLU A 118 2.96 16.94 -10.86
N LYS A 119 1.90 16.53 -11.57
CA LYS A 119 0.85 17.42 -12.12
C LYS A 119 -0.35 17.62 -11.19
N MET A 120 -0.38 16.98 -10.03
CA MET A 120 -1.47 17.19 -9.07
C MET A 120 -1.39 18.61 -8.46
N PRO A 121 -2.52 19.31 -8.27
CA PRO A 121 -2.51 20.64 -7.62
C PRO A 121 -1.78 20.67 -6.28
N ARG A 122 -1.25 21.83 -5.91
CA ARG A 122 -0.81 22.13 -4.54
C ARG A 122 -2.02 22.68 -3.79
N GLY A 123 -2.33 22.14 -2.61
CA GLY A 123 -3.56 22.47 -1.86
C GLY A 123 -4.18 21.32 -1.07
N SER A 124 -3.57 20.13 -1.08
CA SER A 124 -3.88 19.00 -0.20
C SER A 124 -2.66 18.06 -0.18
N PRO A 125 -2.38 17.40 0.95
CA PRO A 125 -1.51 16.23 1.04
C PRO A 125 -1.71 15.29 -0.14
N ARG A 126 -0.62 14.88 -0.82
CA ARG A 126 -0.70 13.73 -1.73
C ARG A 126 -0.64 12.47 -0.89
N HIS A 127 -1.73 11.72 -0.90
CA HIS A 127 -1.78 10.41 -0.29
C HIS A 127 -1.23 9.39 -1.30
N ILE A 128 -0.10 8.75 -1.01
CA ILE A 128 0.69 7.95 -1.95
C ILE A 128 0.85 6.53 -1.42
N LYS A 129 0.70 5.52 -2.28
CA LYS A 129 1.00 4.11 -1.96
C LYS A 129 2.38 3.76 -2.51
N SER A 130 3.15 2.95 -1.78
CA SER A 130 4.30 2.22 -2.33
C SER A 130 4.45 0.80 -1.77
N HIS A 131 5.13 -0.05 -2.53
CA HIS A 131 5.62 -1.38 -2.18
C HIS A 131 7.15 -1.45 -2.18
N LEU A 132 7.84 -0.36 -2.55
CA LEU A 132 9.30 -0.29 -2.50
C LEU A 132 9.82 -0.49 -1.06
N PRO A 133 10.87 -1.30 -0.88
CA PRO A 133 11.59 -1.33 0.39
C PRO A 133 12.23 0.04 0.65
N GLY A 134 12.48 0.37 1.91
CA GLY A 134 12.77 1.75 2.31
C GLY A 134 14.01 2.36 1.66
N GLN A 135 15.03 1.55 1.35
CA GLN A 135 16.22 2.00 0.62
C GLN A 135 15.97 2.41 -0.84
N LEU A 136 14.83 2.03 -1.43
CA LEU A 136 14.45 2.40 -2.81
C LEU A 136 13.37 3.49 -2.88
N LEU A 137 12.82 3.94 -1.75
CA LEU A 137 11.94 5.12 -1.74
C LEU A 137 12.72 6.38 -2.15
N PRO A 138 12.07 7.39 -2.77
CA PRO A 138 12.74 8.65 -3.13
C PRO A 138 13.52 9.25 -1.95
N PRO A 139 14.80 9.65 -2.10
CA PRO A 139 15.63 10.11 -0.98
C PRO A 139 14.98 11.22 -0.14
N GLN A 140 14.25 12.12 -0.80
CA GLN A 140 13.53 13.21 -0.15
C GLN A 140 12.47 12.77 0.85
N VAL A 141 11.96 11.52 0.79
CA VAL A 141 11.06 10.94 1.82
C VAL A 141 11.74 10.95 3.19
N TRP A 142 13.03 10.58 3.22
CA TRP A 142 13.84 10.51 4.44
C TRP A 142 14.37 11.88 4.83
N GLU A 143 14.83 12.69 3.87
CA GLU A 143 15.36 14.04 4.11
C GLU A 143 14.30 14.98 4.72
N LYS A 144 13.05 14.92 4.21
CA LYS A 144 11.94 15.76 4.66
C LYS A 144 11.13 15.15 5.81
N LYS A 145 11.43 13.91 6.22
CA LYS A 145 10.69 13.16 7.24
C LYS A 145 9.17 13.16 7.02
N VAL A 146 8.73 12.90 5.80
CA VAL A 146 7.29 12.84 5.49
C VAL A 146 6.61 11.71 6.26
N LYS A 147 5.28 11.83 6.44
CA LYS A 147 4.49 10.83 7.19
C LYS A 147 4.43 9.51 6.45
N ILE A 148 4.84 8.42 7.10
CA ILE A 148 4.78 7.06 6.58
C ILE A 148 3.89 6.21 7.48
N VAL A 149 2.83 5.64 6.92
CA VAL A 149 2.05 4.56 7.52
C VAL A 149 2.59 3.24 6.99
N TYR A 150 3.31 2.50 7.82
CA TYR A 150 3.84 1.18 7.47
C TYR A 150 2.92 0.08 7.99
N VAL A 151 2.55 -0.90 7.16
CA VAL A 151 1.73 -2.05 7.60
C VAL A 151 2.46 -3.37 7.42
N ILE A 152 2.70 -4.06 8.54
CA ILE A 152 3.12 -5.46 8.57
C ILE A 152 1.90 -6.38 8.67
N ARG A 153 2.04 -7.60 8.13
CA ARG A 153 1.10 -8.72 8.27
C ARG A 153 1.91 -9.99 8.50
N ASN A 154 1.35 -10.98 9.20
CA ASN A 154 1.94 -12.29 9.40
C ASN A 154 2.45 -12.89 8.07
N PRO A 155 3.73 -13.30 7.95
CA PRO A 155 4.32 -13.73 6.67
C PRO A 155 3.61 -14.95 6.07
N LYS A 156 3.07 -15.85 6.90
CA LYS A 156 2.29 -17.03 6.45
C LYS A 156 0.99 -16.62 5.75
N ASP A 157 0.38 -15.52 6.19
CA ASP A 157 -0.83 -14.95 5.57
C ASP A 157 -0.49 -14.09 4.34
N VAL A 158 0.72 -13.50 4.30
CA VAL A 158 1.24 -12.75 3.14
C VAL A 158 1.54 -13.69 1.99
N VAL A 159 2.33 -14.76 2.20
CA VAL A 159 2.77 -15.67 1.14
C VAL A 159 1.58 -16.32 0.41
N VAL A 160 0.59 -16.83 1.15
CA VAL A 160 -0.65 -17.39 0.57
C VAL A 160 -1.46 -16.32 -0.17
N SER A 161 -1.56 -15.11 0.39
CA SER A 161 -2.30 -14.02 -0.24
C SER A 161 -1.61 -13.45 -1.49
N PHE A 162 -0.28 -13.62 -1.61
CA PHE A 162 0.53 -13.13 -2.73
C PHE A 162 0.59 -14.19 -3.83
N PHE A 163 0.71 -15.47 -3.49
CA PHE A 163 0.48 -16.58 -4.40
C PHE A 163 -0.84 -16.41 -5.17
N HIS A 164 -1.98 -16.36 -4.48
CA HIS A 164 -3.28 -16.21 -5.12
C HIS A 164 -3.43 -14.90 -5.91
N HIS A 165 -2.70 -13.84 -5.54
CA HIS A 165 -2.72 -12.61 -6.31
C HIS A 165 -2.02 -12.78 -7.65
N ILE A 166 -0.83 -13.37 -7.65
CA ILE A 166 -0.07 -13.68 -8.85
C ILE A 166 -0.84 -14.70 -9.70
N SER A 167 -1.33 -15.81 -9.13
CA SER A 167 -2.14 -16.80 -9.85
C SER A 167 -3.38 -16.21 -10.53
N TRP A 168 -4.02 -15.19 -9.95
CA TRP A 168 -5.17 -14.50 -10.59
C TRP A 168 -4.75 -13.52 -11.70
N THR A 169 -3.53 -12.99 -11.63
CA THR A 169 -2.96 -12.17 -12.73
C THR A 169 -2.38 -13.01 -13.86
N LEU A 170 -2.12 -14.30 -13.61
CA LEU A 170 -1.57 -15.22 -14.60
C LEU A 170 -2.64 -15.78 -15.56
N PRO A 171 -2.23 -16.11 -16.80
CA PRO A 171 -3.03 -16.90 -17.73
C PRO A 171 -3.36 -18.31 -17.20
N ALA A 172 -4.52 -18.83 -17.60
CA ALA A 172 -5.05 -20.11 -17.11
C ALA A 172 -4.25 -21.36 -17.57
N ASP A 173 -3.44 -21.23 -18.62
CA ASP A 173 -2.58 -22.27 -19.20
C ASP A 173 -1.16 -22.30 -18.60
N ARG A 174 -0.82 -21.36 -17.70
CA ARG A 174 0.41 -21.39 -16.88
C ARG A 174 0.09 -21.43 -15.38
N PRO A 175 -0.36 -22.57 -14.84
CA PRO A 175 -0.54 -22.72 -13.39
C PRO A 175 0.83 -22.64 -12.70
N PHE A 176 1.04 -21.58 -11.92
CA PHE A 176 2.21 -21.48 -11.04
C PHE A 176 1.93 -22.29 -9.77
N LEU A 177 2.86 -23.16 -9.36
CA LEU A 177 2.68 -24.00 -8.18
C LEU A 177 2.96 -23.21 -6.90
N PHE A 178 2.33 -23.61 -5.80
CA PHE A 178 2.55 -22.93 -4.51
C PHE A 178 3.98 -23.09 -4.01
N ASP A 179 4.59 -24.26 -4.20
CA ASP A 179 5.95 -24.56 -3.74
C ASP A 179 6.98 -23.71 -4.51
N ASP A 180 6.86 -23.62 -5.85
CA ASP A 180 7.68 -22.72 -6.67
C ASP A 180 7.54 -21.25 -6.21
N PHE A 181 6.32 -20.79 -5.97
CA PHE A 181 6.08 -19.45 -5.44
C PHE A 181 6.69 -19.25 -4.05
N PHE A 182 6.56 -20.24 -3.16
CA PHE A 182 7.10 -20.20 -1.81
C PHE A 182 8.63 -20.10 -1.83
N ASP A 183 9.30 -20.84 -2.72
CA ASP A 183 10.74 -20.73 -2.93
C ASP A 183 11.13 -19.34 -3.44
N THR A 184 10.36 -18.71 -4.34
CA THR A 184 10.64 -17.31 -4.73
C THR A 184 10.46 -16.34 -3.56
N PHE A 185 9.43 -16.54 -2.73
CA PHE A 185 9.11 -15.70 -1.57
C PHE A 185 10.17 -15.78 -0.46
N ILE A 186 10.69 -16.98 -0.20
CA ILE A 186 11.77 -17.17 0.79
C ILE A 186 13.11 -16.69 0.23
N ASN A 187 13.46 -17.01 -1.01
CA ASN A 187 14.74 -16.55 -1.57
C ASN A 187 14.76 -15.05 -1.91
N GLY A 188 13.59 -14.42 -2.02
CA GLY A 188 13.44 -13.00 -2.34
C GLY A 188 13.54 -12.67 -3.83
N THR A 189 13.36 -13.67 -4.69
CA THR A 189 13.30 -13.48 -6.15
C THR A 189 11.91 -13.10 -6.64
N ASN A 190 10.96 -12.94 -5.72
CA ASN A 190 9.71 -12.22 -5.96
C ASN A 190 9.94 -10.69 -6.07
N PRO A 191 9.03 -9.95 -6.72
CA PRO A 191 9.05 -8.49 -6.70
C PRO A 191 9.06 -7.92 -5.27
N TYR A 192 9.81 -6.83 -5.07
CA TYR A 192 10.08 -6.13 -3.81
C TYR A 192 10.99 -6.90 -2.82
N GLY A 193 11.65 -7.96 -3.28
CA GLY A 193 12.67 -8.68 -2.52
C GLY A 193 12.14 -9.49 -1.33
N LYS A 194 13.02 -9.81 -0.39
CA LYS A 194 12.69 -10.61 0.79
C LYS A 194 11.77 -9.86 1.74
N TRP A 195 10.67 -10.51 2.11
CA TRP A 195 9.68 -9.97 3.04
C TRP A 195 10.30 -9.49 4.37
N TRP A 196 11.27 -10.22 4.92
CA TRP A 196 11.86 -9.86 6.21
C TRP A 196 12.84 -8.68 6.13
N GLU A 197 13.57 -8.51 5.03
CA GLU A 197 14.46 -7.35 4.84
C GLU A 197 13.62 -6.08 4.65
N HIS A 198 12.53 -6.17 3.86
CA HIS A 198 11.52 -5.12 3.72
C HIS A 198 10.83 -4.78 5.06
N TYR A 199 10.68 -5.75 5.97
CA TYR A 199 10.16 -5.53 7.32
C TYR A 199 11.18 -4.89 8.27
N LEU A 200 12.39 -5.47 8.38
CA LEU A 200 13.41 -5.06 9.34
C LEU A 200 13.81 -3.59 9.16
N TYR A 201 13.91 -3.12 7.91
CA TYR A 201 14.19 -1.72 7.59
C TYR A 201 13.25 -0.74 8.32
N PHE A 202 11.94 -1.01 8.30
CA PHE A 202 10.93 -0.17 8.96
C PHE A 202 10.76 -0.52 10.44
N TRP A 203 11.05 -1.75 10.84
CA TRP A 203 11.04 -2.13 12.25
C TRP A 203 12.10 -1.37 13.06
N GLU A 204 13.31 -1.21 12.54
CA GLU A 204 14.37 -0.41 13.16
C GLU A 204 13.96 1.04 13.37
N ARG A 205 13.14 1.57 12.45
CA ARG A 205 12.69 2.98 12.39
C ARG A 205 11.31 3.22 13.00
N ARG A 206 10.65 2.19 13.54
CA ARG A 206 9.26 2.21 14.03
C ARG A 206 8.96 3.21 15.17
N ASN A 207 10.00 3.81 15.74
CA ASN A 207 9.94 4.80 16.82
C ASN A 207 10.29 6.22 16.32
N GLU A 208 10.50 6.42 15.01
CA GLU A 208 10.65 7.76 14.42
C GLU A 208 9.27 8.45 14.39
N ASP A 209 9.21 9.73 14.77
CA ASP A 209 7.95 10.46 14.97
C ASP A 209 7.06 10.53 13.72
N ASN A 210 7.67 10.43 12.52
CA ASN A 210 7.00 10.43 11.23
C ASN A 210 6.65 9.03 10.69
N ILE A 211 6.87 7.95 11.46
CA ILE A 211 6.55 6.57 11.04
C ILE A 211 5.50 5.93 11.96
N LEU A 212 4.30 5.75 11.42
CA LEU A 212 3.22 5.01 12.05
C LEU A 212 3.30 3.52 11.66
N PHE A 213 3.88 2.71 12.54
CA PHE A 213 4.02 1.26 12.33
C PHE A 213 2.77 0.49 12.82
N LEU A 214 2.10 -0.24 11.93
CA LEU A 214 0.82 -0.92 12.20
C LEU A 214 0.85 -2.42 11.85
N ARG A 215 0.07 -3.21 12.59
CA ARG A 215 -0.18 -4.64 12.31
C ARG A 215 -1.55 -4.85 11.69
N PHE A 216 -1.60 -5.54 10.56
CA PHE A 216 -2.83 -5.88 9.84
C PHE A 216 -3.83 -6.65 10.72
N GLU A 217 -3.34 -7.54 11.58
CA GLU A 217 -4.16 -8.38 12.46
C GLU A 217 -4.85 -7.59 13.57
N ASP A 218 -4.28 -6.45 13.98
CA ASP A 218 -4.88 -5.56 14.97
C ASP A 218 -5.87 -4.62 14.32
N ALA A 219 -5.50 -4.03 13.17
CA ALA A 219 -6.45 -3.33 12.30
C ALA A 219 -7.70 -4.21 12.10
N LYS A 220 -7.54 -5.49 11.71
CA LYS A 220 -8.61 -6.47 11.41
C LYS A 220 -9.59 -6.66 12.57
N LYS A 221 -9.16 -6.44 13.82
CA LYS A 221 -10.00 -6.58 15.02
C LYS A 221 -10.72 -5.27 15.40
N GLY A 222 -10.65 -4.23 14.57
CA GLY A 222 -11.04 -2.87 14.93
C GLY A 222 -10.10 -2.24 15.97
N ARG A 223 -8.91 -2.82 16.17
CA ARG A 223 -7.92 -2.40 17.16
C ARG A 223 -6.79 -1.64 16.46
N LEU A 224 -7.13 -0.53 15.80
CA LEU A 224 -6.15 0.50 15.48
C LEU A 224 -5.77 1.21 16.79
N ALA A 225 -5.05 0.48 17.63
CA ALA A 225 -4.35 1.00 18.79
C ALA A 225 -3.01 1.55 18.29
N VAL A 226 -3.08 2.76 17.76
CA VAL A 226 -1.92 3.65 17.76
C VAL A 226 -1.63 4.01 19.22
N GLY A 227 -0.46 4.57 19.48
CA GLY A 227 -0.02 4.87 20.83
C GLY A 227 -0.99 5.73 21.68
N SER A 228 -0.73 5.74 22.99
CA SER A 228 -1.56 6.41 24.00
C SER A 228 -1.82 7.88 23.67
N ARG A 229 -2.96 8.47 24.02
CA ARG A 229 -4.13 7.99 24.74
C ARG A 229 -5.26 7.54 23.79
N SER A 230 -6.35 7.00 24.34
CA SER A 230 -7.57 6.69 23.59
C SER A 230 -7.44 5.61 22.50
N CYS A 231 -8.21 4.55 22.68
CA CYS A 231 -8.67 3.76 21.54
C CYS A 231 -9.26 4.70 20.46
N LEU A 232 -8.97 4.40 19.19
CA LEU A 232 -9.73 4.93 18.07
C LEU A 232 -11.14 4.33 18.09
N THR A 233 -11.96 4.84 19.01
CA THR A 233 -13.40 4.80 18.90
C THR A 233 -13.72 5.72 17.73
N LEU A 234 -13.65 5.19 16.51
CA LEU A 234 -14.05 5.87 15.28
C LEU A 234 -15.38 6.58 15.57
N LYS A 235 -15.39 7.93 15.51
CA LYS A 235 -16.58 8.76 15.79
C LYS A 235 -17.61 8.68 14.64
N ALA A 236 -17.86 7.48 14.13
CA ALA A 236 -18.97 7.14 13.26
C ALA A 236 -20.16 6.66 14.11
N ARG A 237 -20.89 7.60 14.71
CA ARG A 237 -22.28 7.34 15.15
C ARG A 237 -23.16 7.41 13.91
N PRO A 238 -23.97 6.39 13.58
CA PRO A 238 -24.94 5.82 14.53
C PRO A 238 -24.76 4.35 14.95
N TRP A 239 -23.90 3.56 14.31
CA TRP A 239 -23.85 2.10 14.52
C TRP A 239 -23.39 1.64 15.93
N ILE A 240 -22.62 2.48 16.64
CA ILE A 240 -22.00 2.14 17.93
C ILE A 240 -23.00 1.97 19.10
N LEU A 241 -24.24 2.46 19.00
CA LEU A 241 -25.23 2.24 20.07
C LEU A 241 -25.69 0.78 20.19
N PHE A 242 -25.54 -0.04 19.15
CA PHE A 242 -25.90 -1.45 19.18
C PHE A 242 -24.85 -2.32 19.91
N ALA A 243 -23.56 -2.04 19.71
CA ALA A 243 -22.46 -2.86 20.24
C ALA A 243 -22.12 -2.59 21.72
N ARG A 244 -22.60 -1.48 22.32
CA ARG A 244 -22.16 -1.03 23.65
C ARG A 244 -22.73 -1.82 24.84
N ARG A 245 -23.62 -2.79 24.61
CA ARG A 245 -24.34 -3.51 25.68
C ARG A 245 -23.63 -4.75 26.24
N ASN A 246 -22.66 -5.34 25.51
CA ASN A 246 -22.10 -6.66 25.84
C ASN A 246 -20.60 -6.67 26.24
N TRP A 247 -19.97 -5.52 26.48
CA TRP A 247 -18.50 -5.43 26.64
C TRP A 247 -17.99 -5.14 28.06
N ARG A 248 -18.82 -5.34 29.10
CA ARG A 248 -18.45 -5.08 30.51
C ARG A 248 -17.98 -6.30 31.31
N GLU A 249 -18.03 -7.52 30.77
CA GLU A 249 -17.95 -8.75 31.59
C GLU A 249 -16.61 -9.50 31.57
N GLN A 250 -15.62 -9.11 30.76
CA GLN A 250 -14.33 -9.83 30.70
C GLN A 250 -13.14 -8.87 30.82
N GLY A 251 -12.56 -8.82 32.02
CA GLY A 251 -11.41 -7.98 32.34
C GLY A 251 -10.08 -8.70 32.12
N PHE A 252 -9.16 -8.05 31.42
CA PHE A 252 -7.73 -8.39 31.40
C PHE A 252 -6.91 -7.10 31.38
N ARG A 253 -5.83 -7.05 32.18
CA ARG A 253 -4.84 -5.96 32.19
C ARG A 253 -3.49 -6.53 31.75
N SER A 254 -2.68 -5.74 31.04
CA SER A 254 -1.25 -5.99 30.86
C SER A 254 -0.49 -4.67 30.92
N ASN A 255 0.69 -4.71 31.54
CA ASN A 255 1.58 -3.56 31.67
C ASN A 255 2.37 -3.34 30.37
N GLU A 256 2.62 -2.09 29.97
CA GLU A 256 3.88 -1.58 29.37
C GLU A 256 3.71 -0.15 28.81
N GLY A 257 4.62 0.77 29.19
CA GLY A 257 5.00 1.98 28.44
C GLY A 257 3.99 3.15 28.22
N PRO A 258 4.47 4.40 28.09
CA PRO A 258 3.73 5.49 27.45
C PRO A 258 3.94 5.46 25.92
N ILE A 259 3.03 6.06 25.16
CA ILE A 259 3.01 6.02 23.70
C ILE A 259 2.18 7.22 23.17
N ILE A 260 2.04 7.45 21.85
CA ILE A 260 1.52 8.71 21.22
C ILE A 260 0.35 8.46 20.23
N THR A 261 -0.69 9.33 20.20
CA THR A 261 -1.98 9.17 19.46
C THR A 261 -1.97 9.53 17.97
N LEU A 262 -3.04 9.09 17.27
CA LEU A 262 -3.46 9.67 15.99
C LEU A 262 -4.12 11.07 16.12
N GLU A 263 -4.52 11.52 17.31
CA GLU A 263 -4.93 12.92 17.55
C GLU A 263 -3.71 13.87 17.65
N GLU A 264 -2.51 13.34 17.92
CA GLU A 264 -1.22 14.05 17.96
C GLU A 264 -0.47 13.99 16.60
N TRP A 265 -1.07 13.38 15.56
CA TRP A 265 -0.55 13.30 14.19
C TRP A 265 -1.25 14.30 13.25
N GLU A 266 -1.36 15.57 13.65
CA GLU A 266 -2.04 16.68 12.92
C GLU A 266 -1.78 16.65 11.41
N PHE A 267 -2.79 16.32 10.59
CA PHE A 267 -2.73 16.22 9.13
C PHE A 267 -2.99 17.55 8.42
#